data_AF-A0A9W9ZW77-F1
#
_entry.id   AF-A0A9W9ZW77-F1
#
_cell.length_a   1.000
_cell.length_b   1.000
_cell.length_c   1.000
_cell.angle_alpha   90.00
_cell.angle_beta   90.00
_cell.angle_gamma   90.00
#
_symmetry.space_group_name_H-M   'P 1'
#
loop_
_entity.id
_entity.type
_entity.pdbx_description
1 polymer ?
#
loop_
_entity_poly.entity_id
_entity_poly.type
_entity_poly.pdbx_seq_one_letter_code
_entity_poly.pdbx_strand_id
1 'polypeptide(L)'
;MEGDLEARSGAQSRVSSAASSHVHEEEVTDQVKASPTSLNMCWSYGVNKHVPVQNLSNGSRKAAFFVCAHVGVMFDWGANKQQLLQGH
;
A
#
# COMPACT_ATOMS: atom_id res chain seq x y z
N MET A 1 5.07 40.60 -26.11
CA MET A 1 5.31 39.19 -26.52
C MET A 1 5.76 38.47 -25.27
N GLU A 2 4.83 38.28 -24.34
CA GLU A 2 5.05 37.51 -23.11
C GLU A 2 5.27 36.03 -23.48
N GLY A 3 6.38 35.47 -23.02
CA GLY A 3 6.68 34.05 -23.14
C GLY A 3 6.48 33.39 -21.77
N ASP A 4 5.51 32.50 -21.70
CA ASP A 4 5.19 31.66 -20.54
C ASP A 4 6.40 30.82 -20.11
N LEU A 5 6.88 31.05 -18.89
CA LEU A 5 7.82 30.16 -18.20
C LEU A 5 7.02 29.10 -17.45
N GLU A 6 6.70 27.99 -18.13
CA GLU A 6 6.09 26.81 -17.49
C GLU A 6 7.04 26.24 -16.42
N ALA A 7 6.64 26.38 -15.16
CA ALA A 7 7.26 25.71 -14.02
C ALA A 7 6.97 24.21 -14.10
N ARG A 8 7.93 23.43 -14.62
CA ARG A 8 7.90 21.96 -14.60
C ARG A 8 8.10 21.48 -13.17
N SER A 9 7.00 21.32 -12.43
CA SER A 9 6.99 20.71 -11.10
C SER A 9 7.29 19.22 -11.24
N GLY A 10 8.52 18.83 -10.91
CA GLY A 10 8.95 17.43 -10.91
C GLY A 10 8.10 16.60 -9.95
N ALA A 11 7.57 15.47 -10.43
CA ALA A 11 6.84 14.52 -9.61
C ALA A 11 7.76 13.95 -8.52
N GLN A 12 7.60 14.44 -7.29
CA GLN A 12 8.34 13.92 -6.14
C GLN A 12 7.73 12.58 -5.70
N SER A 13 8.54 11.53 -5.77
CA SER A 13 8.23 10.21 -5.22
C SER A 13 8.04 10.31 -3.71
N ARG A 14 6.82 10.09 -3.22
CA ARG A 14 6.54 10.02 -1.78
C ARG A 14 6.72 8.58 -1.34
N VAL A 15 7.95 8.22 -0.97
CA VAL A 15 8.23 6.96 -0.28
C VAL A 15 7.83 7.15 1.18
N SER A 16 6.79 6.45 1.63
CA SER A 16 6.38 6.46 3.05
C SER A 16 6.96 5.23 3.74
N SER A 17 7.97 5.44 4.58
CA SER A 17 8.42 4.45 5.57
C SER A 17 7.44 4.42 6.74
N ALA A 18 6.78 3.29 6.99
CA ALA A 18 5.90 3.13 8.14
C ALA A 18 6.73 3.00 9.43
N ALA A 19 6.89 4.09 10.18
CA ALA A 19 7.27 4.03 11.59
C ALA A 19 6.00 3.78 12.43
N SER A 20 6.05 2.77 13.27
CA SER A 20 4.96 2.37 14.16
C SER A 20 4.89 3.29 15.39
N SER A 21 4.01 4.30 15.36
CA SER A 21 3.32 4.83 16.55
C SER A 21 2.46 6.06 16.19
N HIS A 22 1.14 5.92 16.08
CA HIS A 22 0.23 6.91 16.67
C HIS A 22 -1.21 6.40 16.78
N VAL A 23 -1.87 6.97 17.77
CA VAL A 23 -3.06 6.54 18.50
C VAL A 23 -4.35 7.01 17.79
N HIS A 24 -5.43 6.32 18.10
CA HIS A 24 -6.82 6.45 17.67
C HIS A 24 -7.39 7.88 17.68
N GLU A 25 -8.03 8.30 16.57
CA GLU A 25 -9.03 9.38 16.50
C GLU A 25 -10.04 9.04 15.38
N GLU A 26 -11.34 8.97 15.72
CA GLU A 26 -12.45 8.93 14.75
C GLU A 26 -12.73 10.36 14.26
N GLU A 27 -12.78 10.61 12.94
CA GLU A 27 -13.60 11.71 12.39
C GLU A 27 -14.00 11.48 10.91
N VAL A 28 -15.32 11.60 10.71
CA VAL A 28 -16.09 12.20 9.59
C VAL A 28 -15.79 11.77 8.14
N THR A 29 -16.78 11.06 7.56
CA THR A 29 -16.90 10.81 6.12
C THR A 29 -17.20 12.11 5.36
N ASP A 30 -16.18 12.73 4.78
CA ASP A 30 -16.36 13.75 3.75
C ASP A 30 -16.12 13.14 2.36
N GLN A 31 -17.11 13.25 1.48
CA GLN A 31 -17.03 12.71 0.12
C GLN A 31 -16.12 13.58 -0.73
N VAL A 32 -14.84 13.22 -0.79
CA VAL A 32 -13.83 13.92 -1.58
C VAL A 32 -14.03 13.62 -3.07
N LYS A 33 -14.37 14.66 -3.83
CA LYS A 33 -14.34 14.71 -5.31
C LYS A 33 -13.06 14.04 -5.83
N ALA A 34 -13.21 13.12 -6.78
CA ALA A 34 -12.11 12.39 -7.40
C ALA A 34 -11.09 13.34 -8.07
N SER A 35 -10.05 13.66 -7.30
CA SER A 35 -8.77 14.22 -7.74
C SER A 35 -8.02 13.15 -8.57
N PRO A 36 -7.05 13.52 -9.42
CA PRO A 36 -6.42 12.61 -10.40
C PRO A 36 -6.10 11.28 -9.74
N THR A 37 -6.74 10.21 -10.23
CA THR A 37 -6.74 8.91 -9.57
C THR A 37 -5.35 8.30 -9.69
N SER A 38 -4.48 8.59 -8.73
CA SER A 38 -3.22 7.86 -8.57
C SER A 38 -3.55 6.38 -8.53
N LEU A 39 -3.03 5.61 -9.49
CA LEU A 39 -3.19 4.16 -9.49
C LEU A 39 -2.54 3.61 -8.24
N ASN A 40 -3.36 3.22 -7.26
CA ASN A 40 -2.90 2.54 -6.06
C ASN A 40 -3.01 1.03 -6.29
N MET A 41 -1.93 0.31 -6.01
CA MET A 41 -1.96 -1.14 -6.09
C MET A 41 -2.92 -1.65 -5.02
N CYS A 42 -3.96 -2.38 -5.44
CA CYS A 42 -4.96 -2.93 -4.53
C CYS A 42 -4.80 -4.43 -4.30
N TRP A 43 -4.12 -5.12 -5.22
CA TRP A 43 -3.95 -6.57 -5.19
C TRP A 43 -2.71 -7.01 -5.96
N SER A 44 -2.17 -8.15 -5.56
CA SER A 44 -1.09 -8.83 -6.27
C SER A 44 -1.39 -10.33 -6.36
N TYR A 45 -0.91 -10.95 -7.44
CA TYR A 45 -1.15 -12.37 -7.74
C TYR A 45 0.17 -13.09 -7.97
N GLY A 46 0.25 -14.31 -7.45
CA GLY A 46 1.42 -15.16 -7.54
C GLY A 46 2.25 -15.15 -6.26
N VAL A 47 3.11 -16.16 -6.14
CA VAL A 47 4.01 -16.37 -5.01
C VAL A 47 5.37 -16.76 -5.54
N ASN A 48 6.44 -16.20 -4.97
CA ASN A 48 7.80 -16.64 -5.31
C ASN A 48 8.14 -17.91 -4.52
N LYS A 49 8.13 -19.07 -5.18
CA LYS A 49 8.44 -20.37 -4.56
C LYS A 49 9.86 -20.49 -3.98
N HIS A 50 10.78 -19.60 -4.36
CA HIS A 50 12.15 -19.60 -3.84
C HIS A 50 12.30 -18.78 -2.55
N VAL A 51 11.23 -18.11 -2.10
CA VAL A 51 11.20 -17.33 -0.86
C VAL A 51 10.19 -17.96 0.11
N PRO A 52 10.52 -18.15 1.39
CA PRO A 52 9.60 -18.72 2.36
C PRO A 52 8.33 -17.88 2.51
N VAL A 53 7.20 -18.58 2.69
CA VAL A 53 5.94 -17.98 3.16
C VAL A 53 5.91 -18.09 4.68
N GLN A 54 5.61 -16.99 5.35
CA GLN A 54 5.49 -16.93 6.80
C GLN A 54 4.02 -17.04 7.20
N ASN A 55 3.70 -18.03 8.04
CA ASN A 55 2.37 -18.13 8.64
C ASN A 55 2.27 -17.15 9.81
N LEU A 56 1.30 -16.23 9.73
CA LEU A 56 1.02 -15.24 10.78
C LEU A 56 -0.30 -15.53 11.50
N SER A 57 -0.85 -16.74 11.32
CA SER A 57 -2.10 -17.13 11.94
C SER A 57 -1.95 -17.42 13.41
N ASN A 58 -3.01 -17.11 14.16
CA ASN A 58 -3.16 -17.48 15.55
C ASN A 58 -4.63 -17.87 15.81
N GLY A 59 -5.04 -18.02 17.06
CA GLY A 59 -6.42 -18.41 17.39
C GLY A 59 -7.52 -17.47 16.88
N SER A 60 -7.21 -16.19 16.62
CA SER A 60 -8.17 -15.19 16.14
C SER A 60 -7.86 -14.66 14.74
N ARG A 61 -6.60 -14.68 14.31
CA ARG A 61 -6.10 -14.12 13.05
C ARG A 61 -5.80 -15.22 12.04
N LYS A 62 -6.22 -15.00 10.80
CA LYS A 62 -6.05 -15.89 9.65
C LYS A 62 -5.24 -15.18 8.58
N ALA A 63 -3.91 -15.15 8.75
CA ALA A 63 -3.04 -14.35 7.89
C ALA A 63 -1.72 -15.04 7.54
N ALA A 64 -1.17 -14.70 6.37
CA ALA A 64 0.16 -15.12 5.91
C ALA A 64 0.88 -13.93 5.29
N PHE A 65 2.21 -14.01 5.34
CA PHE A 65 3.09 -13.08 4.68
C PHE A 65 3.92 -13.80 3.62
N PHE A 66 3.93 -13.26 2.41
CA PHE A 66 4.72 -13.78 1.29
C PHE A 66 5.18 -12.64 0.40
N VAL A 67 6.03 -12.95 -0.58
CA VAL A 67 6.53 -11.96 -1.54
C VAL A 67 5.99 -12.26 -2.93
N CYS A 68 5.52 -11.22 -3.60
CA CYS A 68 5.13 -11.23 -5.01
C CYS A 68 5.93 -10.15 -5.74
N ALA A 69 6.84 -10.57 -6.64
CA ALA A 69 7.83 -9.69 -7.27
C ALA A 69 8.60 -8.84 -6.24
N HIS A 70 8.47 -7.52 -6.27
CA HIS A 70 9.11 -6.58 -5.35
C HIS A 70 8.17 -6.06 -4.24
N VAL A 71 7.05 -6.74 -4.00
CA VAL A 71 6.04 -6.33 -3.02
C VAL A 71 5.91 -7.39 -1.94
N GLY A 72 5.99 -6.97 -0.68
CA GLY A 72 5.60 -7.80 0.45
C GLY A 72 4.08 -7.84 0.55
N VAL A 73 3.49 -9.03 0.62
CA VAL A 73 2.04 -9.22 0.67
C VAL A 73 1.68 -9.82 2.01
N MET A 74 0.92 -9.07 2.81
CA MET A 74 0.27 -9.61 4.00
C MET A 74 -1.19 -9.87 3.65
N PHE A 75 -1.56 -11.15 3.57
CA PHE A 75 -2.90 -11.57 3.16
C PHE A 75 -3.68 -12.07 4.37
N ASP A 76 -4.82 -11.45 4.62
CA ASP A 76 -5.85 -11.92 5.56
C ASP A 76 -6.92 -12.67 4.76
N TRP A 77 -6.95 -14.00 4.90
CA TRP A 77 -7.95 -14.82 4.20
C TRP A 77 -9.29 -14.92 4.94
N GLY A 78 -9.38 -14.45 6.18
CA GLY A 78 -10.65 -14.32 6.89
C GLY A 78 -11.46 -13.12 6.36
N ALA A 79 -10.79 -11.99 6.14
CA ALA A 79 -11.39 -10.78 5.60
C ALA A 79 -11.30 -10.66 4.08
N ASN A 80 -10.54 -11.55 3.42
CA ASN A 80 -10.16 -11.48 2.01
C ASN A 80 -9.57 -10.12 1.62
N LYS A 81 -8.54 -9.69 2.36
CA LYS A 81 -7.85 -8.40 2.15
C LYS A 81 -6.35 -8.61 2.04
N GLN A 82 -5.72 -7.84 1.14
CA GLN A 82 -4.26 -7.73 1.07
C GLN A 82 -3.83 -6.37 1.61
N GLN A 83 -2.80 -6.38 2.46
CA GLN A 83 -2.00 -5.20 2.75
C GLN A 83 -0.70 -5.33 1.97
N LEU A 84 -0.45 -4.36 1.10
CA LEU A 84 0.72 -4.33 0.23
C LEU A 84 1.80 -3.46 0.85
N LEU A 85 2.92 -4.09 1.15
CA LEU A 85 4.10 -3.44 1.69
C LEU A 85 5.01 -3.13 0.51
N GLN A 86 4.88 -1.89 0.04
CA GLN A 86 5.71 -1.32 -1.01
C GLN A 86 6.73 -0.39 -0.38
N GLY A 87 7.99 -0.79 -0.47
CA GLY A 87 9.15 0.00 -0.10
C GLY A 87 10.33 -0.62 -0.82
N HIS A 88 11.16 0.20 -1.45
CA HIS A 88 12.52 -0.23 -1.74
C HIS A 88 13.32 -0.19 -0.44
#